data_AF-A0A813GQH4-F1
#
_entry.id   AF-A0A813GQH4-F1
#
_cell.length_a   1.000
_cell.length_b   1.000
_cell.length_c   1.000
_cell.angle_alpha   90.00
_cell.angle_beta   90.00
_cell.angle_gamma   90.00
#
_symmetry.space_group_name_H-M   'P 1'
#
loop_
_entity.id
_entity.type
_entity.pdbx_description
1 polymer ?
#
loop_
_entity_poly.entity_id
_entity_poly.type
_entity_poly.pdbx_seq_one_letter_code
_entity_poly.pdbx_strand_id
1 'polypeptide(L)'
;KDRLKGGRCRLNELLEEEGCRSLKDEVLSSLAEQLEVRVRQRMEVSIEGPRALLVTAPHNIYLRRDGHEPHIMEEYTTLIAQRLARTLGGTCLCWSRAEQKRSELLWCLARIRRGEGGDFSSFLDPRNRDPNYLHTEEVLQNPWFRQMCRLAERWREHNTDGDVRRSLHVDVHGCRDPPITPSHLTIGLAAMRNEVDSRRSSLSLARVEAFGALLKAELSAVLSQLDLRPQFVLVRVLLPALAEGRERLSGAWALEDRRLTQSQQALTYAGFTHSCQLELSKSLRRVLSRDDAANARLGRAILRAWNLSFGTNATLPSLPRSPASCAAEGRDSLLQSGPSSSSAKARVRRSCPPRLRISSAQLSS
;
A
#
# COMPACT_ATOMS: atom_id res chain seq x y z
N LYS A 1 -8.32 -31.26 19.86
CA LYS A 1 -7.69 -32.59 19.64
C LYS A 1 -8.76 -33.69 19.64
N ASP A 2 -10.00 -33.38 19.22
CA ASP A 2 -11.00 -34.39 18.93
C ASP A 2 -10.72 -34.94 17.54
N ARG A 3 -10.18 -36.15 17.47
CA ARG A 3 -10.15 -36.91 16.22
C ARG A 3 -11.60 -37.09 15.79
N LEU A 4 -11.99 -36.45 14.69
CA LEU A 4 -13.21 -36.76 13.96
C LEU A 4 -13.18 -38.26 13.63
N LYS A 5 -13.76 -39.09 14.50
CA LYS A 5 -13.88 -40.53 14.26
C LYS A 5 -14.94 -40.72 13.18
N GLY A 6 -14.51 -41.02 11.96
CA GLY A 6 -15.36 -41.53 10.87
C GLY A 6 -16.02 -40.50 9.96
N GLY A 7 -15.78 -39.20 10.14
CA GLY A 7 -16.24 -38.18 9.19
C GLY A 7 -15.31 -38.10 7.98
N ARG A 8 -15.80 -38.38 6.77
CA ARG A 8 -15.03 -38.10 5.55
C ARG A 8 -14.69 -36.60 5.52
N CYS A 9 -13.49 -36.27 5.05
CA CYS A 9 -13.14 -34.87 4.83
C CYS A 9 -14.04 -34.30 3.73
N ARG A 10 -14.68 -33.16 3.97
CA ARG A 10 -15.53 -32.47 2.96
C ARG A 10 -14.82 -32.23 1.62
N LEU A 11 -13.49 -32.11 1.63
CA LEU A 11 -12.71 -32.01 0.39
C LEU A 11 -12.80 -33.30 -0.46
N ASN A 12 -12.77 -34.48 0.16
CA ASN A 12 -12.92 -35.75 -0.55
C ASN A 12 -14.35 -35.94 -1.07
N GLU A 13 -15.36 -35.50 -0.32
CA GLU A 13 -16.76 -35.51 -0.80
C GLU A 13 -16.90 -34.68 -2.08
N LEU A 14 -16.36 -33.46 -2.09
CA LEU A 14 -16.37 -32.59 -3.28
C LEU A 14 -15.57 -33.17 -4.45
N LEU A 15 -14.44 -33.85 -4.19
CA LEU A 15 -13.66 -34.51 -5.24
C LEU A 15 -14.42 -35.68 -5.86
N GLU A 16 -15.10 -36.49 -5.04
CA GLU A 16 -15.92 -37.61 -5.51
C GLU A 16 -17.13 -37.13 -6.32
N GLU A 17 -17.79 -36.05 -5.91
CA GLU A 17 -18.89 -35.41 -6.65
C GLU A 17 -18.47 -34.97 -8.07
N GLU A 18 -17.22 -34.57 -8.25
CA GLU A 18 -16.62 -34.20 -9.53
C GLU A 18 -15.95 -35.38 -10.26
N GLY A 19 -16.18 -36.63 -9.80
CA GLY A 19 -15.63 -37.85 -10.41
C GLY A 19 -14.12 -38.03 -10.23
N CYS A 20 -13.50 -37.30 -9.31
CA CYS A 20 -12.10 -37.44 -8.97
C CYS A 20 -11.90 -38.53 -7.89
N ARG A 21 -10.72 -39.16 -7.86
CA ARG A 21 -10.36 -40.09 -6.79
C ARG A 21 -10.15 -39.34 -5.48
N SER A 22 -10.75 -39.84 -4.40
CA SER A 22 -10.48 -39.38 -3.03
C SER A 22 -8.99 -39.37 -2.70
N LEU A 23 -8.56 -38.35 -1.97
CA LEU A 23 -7.19 -38.27 -1.44
C LEU A 23 -7.06 -39.21 -0.24
N LYS A 24 -5.92 -39.92 -0.16
CA LYS A 24 -5.59 -40.76 1.01
C LYS A 24 -5.45 -39.90 2.27
N ASP A 25 -5.76 -40.47 3.44
CA ASP A 25 -5.72 -39.77 4.73
C ASP A 25 -4.33 -39.20 5.04
N GLU A 26 -3.25 -39.86 4.63
CA GLU A 26 -1.88 -39.34 4.81
C GLU A 26 -1.63 -38.09 3.95
N VAL A 27 -2.16 -38.09 2.72
CA VAL A 27 -2.06 -36.94 1.81
C VAL A 27 -2.89 -35.77 2.33
N LEU A 28 -4.10 -36.04 2.83
CA LEU A 28 -4.94 -35.01 3.46
C LEU A 28 -4.29 -34.44 4.72
N SER A 29 -3.69 -35.28 5.55
CA SER A 29 -3.01 -34.84 6.77
C SER A 29 -1.78 -33.99 6.45
N SER A 30 -0.94 -34.43 5.51
CA SER A 30 0.21 -33.64 5.05
C SER A 30 -0.23 -32.33 4.39
N LEU A 31 -1.28 -32.35 3.57
CA LEU A 31 -1.83 -31.16 2.95
C LEU A 31 -2.40 -30.20 4.01
N ALA A 32 -3.12 -30.72 5.01
CA ALA A 32 -3.66 -29.93 6.11
C ALA A 32 -2.54 -29.29 6.94
N GLU A 33 -1.46 -30.02 7.23
CA GLU A 33 -0.29 -29.47 7.94
C GLU A 33 0.43 -28.41 7.10
N GLN A 34 0.67 -28.66 5.81
CA GLN A 34 1.28 -27.68 4.91
C GLN A 34 0.40 -26.43 4.74
N LEU A 35 -0.91 -26.61 4.63
CA LEU A 35 -1.88 -25.52 4.62
C LEU A 35 -1.89 -24.79 5.95
N GLU A 36 -1.80 -25.49 7.08
CA GLU A 36 -1.74 -24.87 8.40
C GLU A 36 -0.47 -24.04 8.57
N VAL A 37 0.70 -24.55 8.16
CA VAL A 37 1.96 -23.80 8.16
C VAL A 37 1.85 -22.56 7.25
N ARG A 38 1.31 -22.71 6.04
CA ARG A 38 1.11 -21.58 5.10
C ARG A 38 0.08 -20.57 5.59
N VAL A 39 -0.98 -21.02 6.27
CA VAL A 39 -1.99 -20.17 6.91
C VAL A 39 -1.43 -19.48 8.15
N ARG A 40 -0.46 -20.08 8.83
CA ARG A 40 0.28 -19.45 9.93
C ARG A 40 1.27 -18.39 9.40
N GLN A 41 1.87 -18.61 8.23
CA GLN A 41 2.71 -17.63 7.53
C GLN A 41 1.89 -16.60 6.74
N ARG A 42 1.21 -15.71 7.49
CA ARG A 42 0.36 -14.66 6.92
C ARG A 42 1.13 -13.59 6.17
N MET A 43 2.36 -13.32 6.59
CA MET A 43 3.22 -12.31 5.99
C MET A 43 4.37 -12.98 5.25
N GLU A 44 4.84 -12.30 4.22
CA GLU A 44 5.96 -12.69 3.39
C GLU A 44 7.02 -11.59 3.44
N VAL A 45 8.26 -11.99 3.70
CA VAL A 45 9.44 -11.12 3.70
C VAL A 45 10.36 -11.57 2.58
N SER A 46 10.61 -10.69 1.61
CA SER A 46 11.61 -10.92 0.55
C SER A 46 12.81 -10.01 0.79
N ILE A 47 14.01 -10.59 0.92
CA ILE A 47 15.25 -9.83 1.06
C ILE A 47 15.94 -9.82 -0.30
N GLU A 48 15.94 -8.68 -0.98
CA GLU A 48 16.47 -8.53 -2.34
C GLU A 48 17.89 -7.93 -2.35
N GLY A 49 18.38 -7.46 -1.20
CA GLY A 49 19.75 -6.98 -1.04
C GLY A 49 20.09 -6.57 0.40
N PRO A 50 21.33 -6.10 0.64
CA PRO A 50 21.83 -5.83 1.99
C PRO A 50 21.50 -4.42 2.50
N ARG A 51 20.84 -3.56 1.70
CA ARG A 51 20.58 -2.16 2.08
C ARG A 51 19.54 -2.14 3.20
N ALA A 52 19.75 -1.27 4.19
CA ALA A 52 18.80 -1.04 5.29
C ALA A 52 17.58 -0.26 4.81
N LEU A 53 16.77 -0.90 3.97
CA LEU A 53 15.62 -0.30 3.33
C LEU A 53 14.47 -1.30 3.38
N LEU A 54 13.32 -0.85 3.90
CA LEU A 54 12.10 -1.63 3.96
C LEU A 54 11.05 -1.01 3.05
N VAL A 55 10.48 -1.82 2.16
CA VAL A 55 9.29 -1.46 1.38
C VAL A 55 8.12 -2.29 1.89
N THR A 56 7.03 -1.64 2.30
CA THR A 56 5.80 -2.30 2.75
C THR A 56 4.68 -2.12 1.74
N ALA A 57 3.74 -3.06 1.71
CA ALA A 57 2.47 -2.92 1.01
C ALA A 57 1.36 -3.62 1.83
N PRO A 58 0.88 -2.99 2.91
CA PRO A 58 0.01 -3.64 3.90
C PRO A 58 -1.43 -3.83 3.44
N HIS A 59 -1.88 -3.11 2.43
CA HIS A 59 -3.26 -3.14 1.95
C HIS A 59 -3.44 -4.01 0.69
N ASN A 60 -2.59 -5.02 0.49
CA ASN A 60 -2.77 -6.01 -0.58
C ASN A 60 -3.79 -7.11 -0.23
N ILE A 61 -4.56 -6.95 0.85
CA ILE A 61 -5.68 -7.81 1.25
C ILE A 61 -6.86 -6.94 1.74
N TYR A 62 -8.03 -7.53 1.91
CA TYR A 62 -9.15 -6.89 2.61
C TYR A 62 -8.94 -6.94 4.13
N LEU A 63 -9.04 -5.80 4.80
CA LEU A 63 -8.73 -5.67 6.23
C LEU A 63 -9.94 -5.14 7.01
N ARG A 64 -10.06 -5.57 8.26
CA ARG A 64 -11.04 -5.00 9.19
C ARG A 64 -10.49 -3.73 9.81
N ARG A 65 -11.39 -2.78 10.09
CA ARG A 65 -11.14 -1.59 10.89
C ARG A 65 -12.25 -1.45 11.92
N ASP A 66 -11.90 -1.33 13.19
CA ASP A 66 -12.91 -1.32 14.26
C ASP A 66 -13.78 -0.08 14.15
N GLY A 67 -15.10 -0.28 14.07
CA GLY A 67 -16.07 0.80 13.91
C GLY A 67 -16.03 1.51 12.55
N HIS A 68 -15.32 0.94 11.57
CA HIS A 68 -15.19 1.53 10.23
C HIS A 68 -15.44 0.49 9.13
N GLU A 69 -15.79 0.99 7.95
CA GLU A 69 -15.86 0.18 6.74
C GLU A 69 -14.53 -0.57 6.54
N PRO A 70 -14.59 -1.85 6.15
CA PRO A 70 -13.40 -2.61 5.81
C PRO A 70 -12.50 -1.89 4.82
N HIS A 71 -11.19 -1.99 5.02
CA HIS A 71 -10.25 -1.50 4.04
C HIS A 71 -10.27 -2.40 2.80
N ILE A 72 -10.44 -1.77 1.64
CA ILE A 72 -10.48 -2.46 0.36
C ILE A 72 -9.05 -2.79 -0.08
N MET A 73 -8.89 -3.96 -0.70
CA MET A 73 -7.62 -4.36 -1.29
C MET A 73 -7.14 -3.37 -2.37
N GLU A 74 -5.88 -2.97 -2.29
CA GLU A 74 -5.22 -2.07 -3.22
C GLU A 74 -4.47 -2.86 -4.30
N GLU A 75 -5.07 -2.96 -5.49
CA GLU A 75 -4.50 -3.74 -6.60
C GLU A 75 -3.06 -3.31 -6.97
N TYR A 76 -2.20 -4.30 -7.25
CA TYR A 76 -0.81 -4.17 -7.71
C TYR A 76 0.23 -3.65 -6.71
N THR A 77 -0.15 -3.21 -5.50
CA THR A 77 0.80 -2.65 -4.53
C THR A 77 1.89 -3.63 -4.12
N THR A 78 1.58 -4.92 -3.94
CA THR A 78 2.58 -5.96 -3.65
C THR A 78 3.64 -6.09 -4.74
N LEU A 79 3.21 -6.18 -6.00
CA LEU A 79 4.12 -6.34 -7.13
C LEU A 79 5.03 -5.11 -7.27
N ILE A 80 4.45 -3.92 -7.07
CA ILE A 80 5.20 -2.67 -7.09
C ILE A 80 6.20 -2.62 -5.95
N ALA A 81 5.80 -2.97 -4.73
CA ALA A 81 6.68 -3.00 -3.55
C ALA A 81 7.84 -3.99 -3.70
N GLN A 82 7.58 -5.20 -4.22
CA GLN A 82 8.61 -6.21 -4.49
C GLN A 82 9.62 -5.70 -5.53
N ARG A 83 9.15 -5.10 -6.64
CA ARG A 83 10.05 -4.51 -7.66
C ARG A 83 10.84 -3.33 -7.14
N LEU A 84 10.24 -2.50 -6.29
CA LEU A 84 10.93 -1.40 -5.61
C LEU A 84 12.01 -1.96 -4.70
N ALA A 85 11.71 -2.92 -3.81
CA ALA A 85 12.69 -3.53 -2.93
C ALA A 85 13.88 -4.11 -3.70
N ARG A 86 13.63 -4.79 -4.84
CA ARG A 86 14.67 -5.30 -5.73
C ARG A 86 15.54 -4.21 -6.32
N THR A 87 14.91 -3.18 -6.89
CA THR A 87 15.63 -2.03 -7.48
C THR A 87 16.47 -1.30 -6.42
N LEU A 88 15.94 -1.22 -5.20
CA LEU A 88 16.55 -0.55 -4.06
C LEU A 88 17.54 -1.45 -3.32
N GLY A 89 17.71 -2.72 -3.70
CA GLY A 89 18.55 -3.69 -2.98
C GLY A 89 18.20 -3.81 -1.50
N GLY A 90 16.91 -3.72 -1.17
CA GLY A 90 16.38 -3.74 0.20
C GLY A 90 15.47 -4.93 0.46
N THR A 91 14.54 -4.78 1.39
CA THR A 91 13.60 -5.80 1.83
C THR A 91 12.17 -5.39 1.53
N CYS A 92 11.33 -6.34 1.10
CA CYS A 92 9.89 -6.17 0.95
C CYS A 92 9.15 -6.93 2.07
N LEU A 93 8.15 -6.31 2.69
CA LEU A 93 7.23 -6.95 3.64
C LEU A 93 5.79 -6.76 3.14
N CYS A 94 5.09 -7.88 2.91
CA CYS A 94 3.71 -7.88 2.40
C CYS A 94 2.90 -9.03 3.01
N TRP A 95 1.57 -9.04 2.85
CA TRP A 95 0.79 -10.24 3.12
C TRP A 95 1.12 -11.32 2.09
N SER A 96 1.24 -12.57 2.53
CA SER A 96 1.61 -13.72 1.70
C SER A 96 0.56 -13.98 0.62
N ARG A 97 0.96 -14.63 -0.47
CA ARG A 97 0.02 -14.95 -1.56
C ARG A 97 -1.16 -15.82 -1.12
N ALA A 98 -0.95 -16.67 -0.12
CA ALA A 98 -2.02 -17.48 0.47
C ALA A 98 -3.05 -16.60 1.20
N GLU A 99 -2.58 -15.62 1.99
CA GLU A 99 -3.46 -14.71 2.72
C GLU A 99 -4.22 -13.76 1.78
N GLN A 100 -3.59 -13.30 0.70
CA GLN A 100 -4.26 -12.53 -0.36
C GLN A 100 -5.47 -13.27 -0.92
N LYS A 101 -5.26 -14.50 -1.40
CA LYS A 101 -6.33 -15.35 -1.95
C LYS A 101 -7.42 -15.64 -0.91
N ARG A 102 -7.03 -15.94 0.33
CA ARG A 102 -7.96 -16.17 1.44
C ARG A 102 -8.85 -14.95 1.67
N SER A 103 -8.27 -13.75 1.75
CA SER A 103 -9.03 -12.52 1.94
C SER A 103 -9.99 -12.22 0.78
N GLU A 104 -9.56 -12.47 -0.46
CA GLU A 104 -10.39 -12.31 -1.67
C GLU A 104 -11.60 -13.25 -1.63
N LEU A 105 -11.41 -14.51 -1.26
CA LEU A 105 -12.50 -15.48 -1.13
C LEU A 105 -13.50 -15.07 -0.03
N LEU A 106 -13.00 -14.69 1.14
CA LEU A 106 -13.84 -14.21 2.24
C LEU A 106 -14.63 -12.96 1.84
N TRP A 107 -14.00 -12.03 1.13
CA TRP A 107 -14.65 -10.84 0.59
C TRP A 107 -15.75 -11.18 -0.43
N CYS A 108 -15.50 -12.14 -1.34
CA CYS A 108 -16.51 -12.62 -2.29
C CYS A 108 -17.72 -13.24 -1.57
N LEU A 109 -17.49 -14.09 -0.58
CA LEU A 109 -18.57 -14.70 0.23
C LEU A 109 -19.39 -13.64 0.97
N ALA A 110 -18.72 -12.66 1.57
CA ALA A 110 -19.38 -11.54 2.24
C ALA A 110 -20.28 -10.73 1.28
N ARG A 111 -19.83 -10.51 0.03
CA ARG A 111 -20.63 -9.82 -0.99
C ARG A 111 -21.87 -10.59 -1.41
N ILE A 112 -21.79 -11.92 -1.50
CA ILE A 112 -22.93 -12.78 -1.86
C ILE A 112 -24.00 -12.70 -0.77
N ARG A 113 -23.60 -12.71 0.50
CA ARG A 113 -24.52 -12.64 1.66
C ARG A 113 -25.00 -11.24 2.01
N ARG A 114 -24.53 -10.19 1.33
CA ARG A 114 -24.94 -8.80 1.61
C ARG A 114 -26.45 -8.59 1.47
N GLY A 115 -27.12 -9.39 0.63
CA GLY A 115 -28.59 -9.36 0.49
C GLY A 115 -29.36 -9.76 1.75
N GLU A 116 -28.69 -10.35 2.75
CA GLU A 116 -29.31 -10.89 3.97
C GLU A 116 -29.18 -9.94 5.18
N GLY A 117 -28.66 -8.72 4.99
CA GLY A 117 -28.56 -7.71 6.06
C GLY A 117 -27.46 -7.95 7.12
N GLY A 118 -26.54 -8.89 6.90
CA GLY A 118 -25.45 -9.19 7.85
C GLY A 118 -24.29 -8.18 7.83
N ASP A 119 -23.59 -8.06 8.97
CA ASP A 119 -22.34 -7.27 9.08
C ASP A 119 -21.26 -7.87 8.17
N PHE A 120 -20.89 -7.09 7.14
CA PHE A 120 -19.87 -7.45 6.17
C PHE A 120 -18.52 -7.75 6.83
N SER A 121 -18.17 -7.01 7.90
CA SER A 121 -16.87 -7.11 8.56
C SER A 121 -16.64 -8.47 9.22
N SER A 122 -17.72 -9.16 9.60
CA SER A 122 -17.69 -10.45 10.30
C SER A 122 -17.08 -11.59 9.47
N PHE A 123 -17.08 -11.47 8.14
CA PHE A 123 -16.50 -12.47 7.23
C PHE A 123 -14.97 -12.35 7.10
N LEU A 124 -14.41 -11.19 7.40
CA LEU A 124 -12.97 -10.96 7.31
C LEU A 124 -12.26 -11.51 8.55
N ASP A 125 -11.05 -12.04 8.37
CA ASP A 125 -10.31 -12.66 9.47
C ASP A 125 -9.94 -11.59 10.52
N PRO A 126 -10.44 -11.66 11.77
CA PRO A 126 -10.19 -10.65 12.81
C PRO A 126 -8.70 -10.49 13.16
N ARG A 127 -7.88 -11.50 12.87
CA ARG A 127 -6.44 -11.46 13.13
C ARG A 127 -5.68 -10.65 12.07
N ASN A 128 -6.30 -10.35 10.92
CA ASN A 128 -5.73 -9.46 9.91
C ASN A 128 -6.07 -8.00 10.26
N ARG A 129 -5.41 -7.51 11.31
CA ARG A 129 -5.47 -6.12 11.72
C ARG A 129 -4.77 -5.25 10.68
N ASP A 130 -5.35 -4.10 10.38
CA ASP A 130 -4.75 -3.13 9.47
C ASP A 130 -3.50 -2.49 10.12
N PRO A 131 -2.29 -2.73 9.58
CA PRO A 131 -1.06 -2.18 10.13
C PRO A 131 -0.98 -0.65 10.11
N ASN A 132 -1.80 0.03 9.30
CA ASN A 132 -1.89 1.49 9.22
C ASN A 132 -3.05 2.08 10.04
N TYR A 133 -3.71 1.26 10.87
CA TYR A 133 -4.87 1.66 11.66
C TYR A 133 -4.82 1.14 13.11
N LEU A 134 -3.64 0.78 13.60
CA LEU A 134 -3.46 0.21 14.95
C LEU A 134 -3.55 1.28 16.01
N HIS A 135 -4.18 0.95 17.14
CA HIS A 135 -4.02 1.71 18.36
C HIS A 135 -2.59 1.61 18.90
N THR A 136 -2.12 2.65 19.58
CA THR A 136 -0.78 2.67 20.18
C THR A 136 -0.49 1.45 21.05
N GLU A 137 -1.48 0.97 21.80
CA GLU A 137 -1.38 -0.19 22.69
C GLU A 137 -1.26 -1.53 21.93
N GLU A 138 -1.75 -1.59 20.69
CA GLU A 138 -1.75 -2.79 19.86
C GLU A 138 -0.42 -2.99 19.11
N VAL A 139 0.36 -1.92 18.91
CA VAL A 139 1.56 -1.92 18.04
C VAL A 139 2.55 -3.00 18.44
N LEU A 140 2.91 -3.12 19.72
CA LEU A 140 3.90 -4.10 20.20
C LEU A 140 3.47 -5.57 20.00
N GLN A 141 2.16 -5.81 19.90
CA GLN A 141 1.60 -7.14 19.70
C GLN A 141 1.39 -7.45 18.22
N ASN A 142 1.39 -6.42 17.37
CA ASN A 142 1.09 -6.57 15.96
C ASN A 142 2.22 -7.33 15.22
N PRO A 143 1.89 -8.39 14.46
CA PRO A 143 2.88 -9.18 13.74
C PRO A 143 3.69 -8.40 12.70
N TRP A 144 3.09 -7.42 12.00
CA TRP A 144 3.80 -6.60 11.02
C TRP A 144 4.87 -5.74 11.69
N PHE A 145 4.49 -5.07 12.78
CA PHE A 145 5.41 -4.25 13.54
C PHE A 145 6.59 -5.06 14.10
N ARG A 146 6.31 -6.24 14.66
CA ARG A 146 7.37 -7.16 15.14
C ARG A 146 8.35 -7.56 14.04
N GLN A 147 7.88 -7.80 12.82
CA GLN A 147 8.77 -8.10 11.69
C GLN A 147 9.59 -6.88 11.27
N MET A 148 8.99 -5.69 11.27
CA MET A 148 9.70 -4.43 11.02
C MET A 148 10.84 -4.21 12.05
N CYS A 149 10.57 -4.40 13.34
CA CYS A 149 11.59 -4.31 14.39
C CYS A 149 12.73 -5.29 14.19
N ARG A 150 12.43 -6.58 13.95
CA ARG A 150 13.45 -7.60 13.70
C ARG A 150 14.35 -7.28 12.51
N LEU A 151 13.78 -6.71 11.44
CA LEU A 151 14.56 -6.27 10.28
C LEU A 151 15.48 -5.11 10.64
N ALA A 152 14.95 -4.11 11.36
CA ALA A 152 15.72 -2.96 11.81
C ALA A 152 16.86 -3.36 12.78
N GLU A 153 16.59 -4.27 13.71
CA GLU A 153 17.58 -4.84 14.64
C GLU A 153 18.71 -5.55 13.90
N ARG A 154 18.39 -6.46 12.97
CA ARG A 154 19.38 -7.14 12.14
C ARG A 154 20.29 -6.17 11.39
N TRP A 155 19.74 -5.07 10.86
CA TRP A 155 20.55 -4.06 10.19
C TRP A 155 21.49 -3.30 11.12
N ARG A 156 21.10 -3.09 12.38
CA ARG A 156 21.96 -2.49 13.40
C ARG A 156 23.08 -3.45 13.82
N GLU A 157 22.76 -4.72 14.03
CA GLU A 157 23.75 -5.75 14.41
C GLU A 157 24.86 -5.93 13.37
N HIS A 158 24.52 -5.82 12.08
CA HIS A 158 25.50 -5.91 10.99
C HIS A 158 26.35 -4.64 10.80
N ASN A 159 26.13 -3.57 11.56
CA ASN A 159 26.89 -2.33 11.43
C ASN A 159 27.98 -2.24 12.50
N THR A 160 29.16 -2.78 12.20
CA THR A 160 30.31 -2.83 13.12
C THR A 160 31.02 -1.49 13.29
N ASP A 161 30.82 -0.55 12.36
CA ASP A 161 31.67 0.64 12.25
C ASP A 161 31.17 1.84 13.08
N GLY A 162 30.23 1.63 13.99
CA GLY A 162 29.74 2.67 14.93
C GLY A 162 28.95 3.82 14.28
N ASP A 163 28.87 3.90 12.95
CA ASP A 163 28.08 4.92 12.28
C ASP A 163 26.57 4.61 12.41
N VAL A 164 25.73 5.65 12.54
CA VAL A 164 24.28 5.47 12.60
C VAL A 164 23.81 5.01 11.23
N ARG A 165 23.46 3.72 11.10
CA ARG A 165 23.06 3.15 9.82
C ARG A 165 21.83 3.88 9.28
N ARG A 166 22.03 4.60 8.18
CA ARG A 166 20.94 5.24 7.43
C ARG A 166 19.95 4.17 7.02
N SER A 167 18.68 4.37 7.36
CA SER A 167 17.60 3.44 7.03
C SER A 167 16.38 4.16 6.46
N LEU A 168 15.74 3.54 5.48
CA LEU A 168 14.56 4.08 4.80
C LEU A 168 13.39 3.10 4.86
N HIS A 169 12.24 3.61 5.23
CA HIS A 169 10.96 2.93 5.08
C HIS A 169 10.15 3.57 3.95
N VAL A 170 9.57 2.75 3.07
CA VAL A 170 8.70 3.18 1.97
C VAL A 170 7.39 2.40 2.06
N ASP A 171 6.31 3.07 2.45
CA ASP A 171 4.99 2.45 2.59
C ASP A 171 4.16 2.63 1.33
N VAL A 172 3.96 1.55 0.57
CA VAL A 172 3.33 1.60 -0.75
C VAL A 172 1.83 1.35 -0.65
N HIS A 173 1.08 2.35 -1.07
CA HIS A 173 -0.36 2.39 -1.08
C HIS A 173 -0.96 2.69 -2.45
N GLY A 174 -2.25 2.39 -2.56
CA GLY A 174 -3.07 2.67 -3.70
C GLY A 174 -4.22 3.60 -3.37
N CYS A 175 -4.30 4.71 -4.10
CA CYS A 175 -5.40 5.65 -4.01
C CYS A 175 -6.30 5.60 -5.27
N ARG A 176 -7.37 6.41 -5.29
CA ARG A 176 -8.23 6.60 -6.47
C ARG A 176 -7.47 7.39 -7.56
N ASP A 177 -7.99 7.41 -8.77
CA ASP A 177 -7.44 8.27 -9.84
C ASP A 177 -7.86 9.74 -9.67
N PRO A 178 -7.08 10.69 -10.20
CA PRO A 178 -7.51 12.07 -10.31
C PRO A 178 -8.80 12.23 -11.13
N PRO A 179 -9.63 13.26 -10.83
CA PRO A 179 -9.40 14.32 -9.84
C PRO A 179 -9.83 13.97 -8.40
N ILE A 180 -10.34 12.75 -8.14
CA ILE A 180 -10.77 12.35 -6.79
C ILE A 180 -9.61 12.45 -5.80
N THR A 181 -8.42 12.05 -6.25
CA THR A 181 -7.15 12.37 -5.61
C THR A 181 -6.46 13.44 -6.46
N PRO A 182 -5.85 14.47 -5.87
CA PRO A 182 -5.36 15.62 -6.62
C PRO A 182 -4.02 15.39 -7.33
N SER A 183 -3.52 14.14 -7.41
CA SER A 183 -2.32 13.79 -8.16
C SER A 183 -2.23 12.29 -8.48
N HIS A 184 -1.37 11.92 -9.43
CA HIS A 184 -1.10 10.52 -9.75
C HIS A 184 -0.26 9.80 -8.71
N LEU A 185 0.61 10.53 -8.01
CA LEU A 185 1.35 10.09 -6.85
C LEU A 185 1.25 11.17 -5.76
N THR A 186 0.79 10.77 -4.57
CA THR A 186 0.86 11.59 -3.36
C THR A 186 1.92 10.99 -2.43
N ILE A 187 2.76 11.85 -1.85
CA ILE A 187 3.82 11.44 -0.93
C ILE A 187 3.51 12.00 0.45
N GLY A 188 3.24 11.12 1.41
CA GLY A 188 3.02 11.48 2.80
C GLY A 188 4.32 11.49 3.60
N LEU A 189 4.64 12.63 4.23
CA LEU A 189 5.81 12.81 5.09
C LEU A 189 5.45 13.28 6.52
N ALA A 190 4.17 13.24 6.89
CA ALA A 190 3.71 13.70 8.20
C ALA A 190 4.35 12.92 9.37
N ALA A 191 4.66 11.64 9.20
CA ALA A 191 5.35 10.86 10.23
C ALA A 191 6.74 11.43 10.55
N MET A 192 7.51 11.82 9.53
CA MET A 192 8.80 12.49 9.70
C MET A 192 8.63 13.87 10.35
N ARG A 193 7.60 14.63 9.96
CA ARG A 193 7.30 15.92 10.57
C ARG A 193 6.96 15.78 12.06
N ASN A 194 6.14 14.79 12.44
CA ASN A 194 5.80 14.50 13.83
C ASN A 194 7.03 14.18 14.69
N GLU A 195 8.03 13.49 14.13
CA GLU A 195 9.30 13.25 14.82
C GLU A 195 10.09 14.53 15.09
N VAL A 196 10.12 15.47 14.14
CA VAL A 196 10.72 16.80 14.33
C VAL A 196 9.99 17.56 15.43
N ASP A 197 8.66 17.62 15.37
CA ASP A 197 7.84 18.39 16.29
C ASP A 197 7.88 17.82 17.72
N SER A 198 7.98 16.50 17.86
CA SER A 198 8.12 15.82 19.15
C SER A 198 9.53 15.91 19.75
N ARG A 199 10.54 16.36 18.98
CA ARG A 199 11.96 16.45 19.37
C ARG A 199 12.55 15.13 19.88
N ARG A 200 11.99 13.99 19.47
CA ARG A 200 12.43 12.65 19.88
C ARG A 200 13.60 12.12 19.07
N SER A 201 13.81 12.66 17.87
CA SER A 201 14.89 12.26 16.97
C SER A 201 15.80 13.45 16.62
N SER A 202 16.96 13.14 16.05
CA SER A 202 17.89 14.14 15.49
C SER A 202 17.44 14.68 14.12
N LEU A 203 16.21 14.35 13.69
CA LEU A 203 15.65 14.81 12.44
C LEU A 203 15.33 16.30 12.53
N SER A 204 15.83 17.10 11.59
CA SER A 204 15.51 18.52 11.50
C SER A 204 14.41 18.78 10.47
N LEU A 205 13.65 19.86 10.64
CA LEU A 205 12.63 20.27 9.65
C LEU A 205 13.25 20.45 8.25
N ALA A 206 14.40 21.13 8.18
CA ALA A 206 15.11 21.36 6.93
C ALA A 206 15.43 20.04 6.20
N ARG A 207 15.75 18.95 6.92
CA ARG A 207 15.98 17.64 6.31
C ARG A 207 14.70 17.00 5.79
N VAL A 208 13.57 17.15 6.48
CA VAL A 208 12.27 16.65 6.01
C VAL A 208 11.83 17.38 4.74
N GLU A 209 11.93 18.71 4.74
CA GLU A 209 11.63 19.56 3.57
C GLU A 209 12.54 19.24 2.39
N ALA A 210 13.85 19.09 2.65
CA ALA A 210 14.83 18.67 1.65
C ALA A 210 14.44 17.35 0.99
N PHE A 211 14.16 16.33 1.81
CA PHE A 211 13.77 15.01 1.32
C PHE A 211 12.48 15.07 0.50
N GLY A 212 11.47 15.82 0.97
CA GLY A 212 10.22 16.02 0.23
C GLY A 212 10.42 16.73 -1.12
N ALA A 213 11.24 17.78 -1.15
CA ALA A 213 11.56 18.51 -2.38
C ALA A 213 12.29 17.62 -3.40
N LEU A 214 13.29 16.86 -2.93
CA LEU A 214 14.05 15.92 -3.76
C LEU A 214 13.16 14.80 -4.30
N LEU A 215 12.31 14.22 -3.46
CA LEU A 215 11.32 13.22 -3.91
C LEU A 215 10.41 13.80 -4.99
N LYS A 216 9.85 15.01 -4.77
CA LYS A 216 8.98 15.66 -5.77
C LYS A 216 9.70 15.83 -7.10
N ALA A 217 10.92 16.35 -7.10
CA ALA A 217 11.68 16.63 -8.31
C ALA A 217 12.02 15.34 -9.08
N GLU A 218 12.67 14.39 -8.41
CA GLU A 218 13.13 13.13 -9.03
C GLU A 218 11.95 12.29 -9.54
N LEU A 219 10.86 12.19 -8.77
CA LEU A 219 9.70 11.41 -9.17
C LEU A 219 8.88 12.10 -10.27
N SER A 220 8.77 13.43 -10.26
CA SER A 220 8.10 14.16 -11.35
C SER A 220 8.81 13.94 -12.68
N ALA A 221 10.15 13.95 -12.68
CA ALA A 221 10.94 13.67 -13.87
C ALA A 221 10.66 12.26 -14.44
N VAL A 222 10.55 11.24 -13.58
CA VAL A 222 10.20 9.87 -14.00
C VAL A 222 8.75 9.79 -14.51
N LEU A 223 7.79 10.35 -13.77
CA LEU A 223 6.36 10.25 -14.09
C LEU A 223 5.99 11.04 -15.35
N SER A 224 6.72 12.11 -15.69
CA SER A 224 6.50 12.89 -16.90
C SER A 224 6.73 12.11 -18.20
N GLN A 225 7.45 10.99 -18.11
CA GLN A 225 7.75 10.09 -19.23
C GLN A 225 6.67 9.02 -19.44
N LEU A 226 5.64 9.00 -18.59
CA LEU A 226 4.56 8.02 -18.63
C LEU A 226 3.30 8.66 -19.23
N ASP A 227 2.60 7.95 -20.12
CA ASP A 227 1.28 8.39 -20.62
C ASP A 227 0.20 8.10 -19.58
N LEU A 228 0.16 8.91 -18.52
CA LEU A 228 -0.83 8.83 -17.46
C LEU A 228 -2.10 9.61 -17.85
N ARG A 229 -3.26 9.01 -17.56
CA ARG A 229 -4.57 9.61 -17.79
C ARG A 229 -5.42 9.55 -16.51
N PRO A 230 -6.23 10.58 -16.21
CA PRO A 230 -6.31 11.88 -16.92
C PRO A 230 -5.03 12.72 -16.75
N GLN A 231 -4.80 13.74 -17.57
CA GLN A 231 -3.66 14.64 -17.35
C GLN A 231 -3.93 15.49 -16.11
N PHE A 232 -3.13 15.30 -15.07
CA PHE A 232 -3.27 15.99 -13.78
C PHE A 232 -1.90 16.17 -13.13
N VAL A 233 -1.85 16.73 -11.92
CA VAL A 233 -0.61 16.85 -11.14
C VAL A 233 0.06 15.47 -11.01
N LEU A 234 1.32 15.36 -11.42
CA LEU A 234 2.03 14.08 -11.38
C LEU A 234 2.39 13.68 -9.94
N VAL A 235 3.04 14.59 -9.23
CA VAL A 235 3.52 14.35 -7.86
C VAL A 235 3.09 15.48 -6.94
N ARG A 236 2.44 15.10 -5.84
CA ARG A 236 2.11 15.99 -4.71
C ARG A 236 2.84 15.47 -3.48
N VAL A 237 3.43 16.37 -2.70
CA VAL A 237 4.07 16.01 -1.41
C VAL A 237 3.31 16.69 -0.29
N LEU A 238 2.96 15.92 0.73
CA LEU A 238 2.23 16.35 1.91
C LEU A 238 3.18 16.42 3.10
N LEU A 239 3.46 17.65 3.52
CA LEU A 239 4.09 17.98 4.79
C LEU A 239 3.09 18.83 5.58
N PRO A 240 1.94 18.28 6.02
CA PRO A 240 0.95 19.09 6.72
C PRO A 240 1.58 19.67 7.98
N ALA A 241 1.40 20.98 8.17
CA ALA A 241 1.57 21.57 9.48
C ALA A 241 0.48 20.99 10.39
N LEU A 242 0.81 20.64 11.63
CA LEU A 242 -0.13 20.08 12.61
C LEU A 242 -1.42 20.92 12.79
N ALA A 243 -1.39 22.21 12.40
CA ALA A 243 -2.49 23.15 12.56
C ALA A 243 -3.47 23.23 11.38
N GLU A 244 -3.12 22.79 10.16
CA GLU A 244 -3.91 23.06 8.95
C GLU A 244 -4.69 21.83 8.46
N GLY A 245 -5.61 21.34 9.28
CA GLY A 245 -6.56 20.30 8.91
C GLY A 245 -5.95 18.93 8.60
N ARG A 246 -6.81 17.91 8.54
CA ARG A 246 -6.39 16.53 8.26
C ARG A 246 -6.37 16.28 6.77
N GLU A 247 -5.22 16.50 6.13
CA GLU A 247 -5.02 15.96 4.80
C GLU A 247 -4.90 14.44 4.89
N ARG A 248 -5.94 13.75 4.42
CA ARG A 248 -5.89 12.30 4.20
C ARG A 248 -4.68 11.99 3.31
N LEU A 249 -4.04 10.83 3.50
CA LEU A 249 -2.87 10.37 2.75
C LEU A 249 -1.52 11.02 3.15
N SER A 250 -1.46 11.72 4.29
CA SER A 250 -0.26 12.41 4.75
C SER A 250 0.83 11.50 5.33
N GLY A 251 0.55 10.22 5.55
CA GLY A 251 1.50 9.29 6.17
C GLY A 251 1.46 9.24 7.69
N ALA A 252 0.58 9.98 8.37
CA ALA A 252 0.41 9.91 9.82
C ALA A 252 -1.03 10.19 10.26
N TRP A 253 -1.44 9.54 11.34
CA TRP A 253 -2.61 9.95 12.12
C TRP A 253 -2.26 11.10 13.06
N ALA A 254 -3.27 11.89 13.42
CA ALA A 254 -3.11 12.91 14.45
C ALA A 254 -2.87 12.25 15.81
N LEU A 255 -2.16 12.95 16.71
CA LEU A 255 -1.80 12.40 18.01
C LEU A 255 -3.04 12.07 18.85
N GLU A 256 -4.10 12.89 18.76
CA GLU A 256 -5.34 12.67 19.49
C GLU A 256 -6.11 11.41 19.05
N ASP A 257 -5.89 10.91 17.82
CA ASP A 257 -6.57 9.72 17.33
C ASP A 257 -6.07 8.43 18.00
N ARG A 258 -4.91 8.48 18.67
CA ARG A 258 -4.22 7.32 19.29
C ARG A 258 -4.07 6.13 18.34
N ARG A 259 -3.96 6.42 17.03
CA ARG A 259 -3.71 5.46 15.96
C ARG A 259 -2.38 5.75 15.30
N LEU A 260 -1.78 4.74 14.68
CA LEU A 260 -0.46 4.86 14.06
C LEU A 260 -0.46 4.23 12.67
N THR A 261 0.11 4.96 11.71
CA THR A 261 0.50 4.42 10.41
C THR A 261 1.77 3.58 10.53
N GLN A 262 2.09 2.75 9.53
CA GLN A 262 3.38 2.05 9.49
C GLN A 262 4.54 3.03 9.37
N SER A 263 4.34 4.18 8.71
CA SER A 263 5.36 5.24 8.66
C SER A 263 5.66 5.83 10.05
N GLN A 264 4.66 6.02 10.90
CA GLN A 264 4.86 6.41 12.30
C GLN A 264 5.54 5.29 13.09
N GLN A 265 5.11 4.04 12.91
CA GLN A 265 5.72 2.88 13.58
C GLN A 265 7.21 2.72 13.25
N ALA A 266 7.57 2.90 11.97
CA ALA A 266 8.94 2.79 11.48
C ALA A 266 9.87 3.82 12.14
N LEU A 267 9.45 5.08 12.17
CA LEU A 267 10.24 6.16 12.75
C LEU A 267 10.27 6.09 14.28
N THR A 268 9.10 6.16 14.93
CA THR A 268 8.99 6.34 16.38
C THR A 268 9.47 5.14 17.17
N TYR A 269 9.29 3.91 16.65
CA TYR A 269 9.53 2.70 17.42
C TYR A 269 10.58 1.76 16.82
N ALA A 270 10.66 1.63 15.49
CA ALA A 270 11.64 0.74 14.87
C ALA A 270 13.01 1.42 14.62
N GLY A 271 13.09 2.75 14.75
CA GLY A 271 14.33 3.52 14.63
C GLY A 271 14.79 3.74 13.20
N PHE A 272 13.87 3.83 12.24
CA PHE A 272 14.20 4.23 10.88
C PHE A 272 14.65 5.70 10.84
N THR A 273 15.59 6.06 9.97
CA THR A 273 16.02 7.48 9.85
C THR A 273 15.12 8.29 8.93
N HIS A 274 14.49 7.64 7.94
CA HIS A 274 13.55 8.23 7.01
C HIS A 274 12.35 7.29 6.80
N SER A 275 11.17 7.88 6.59
CA SER A 275 9.98 7.12 6.17
C SER A 275 9.09 7.98 5.28
N CYS A 276 8.54 7.39 4.21
CA CYS A 276 7.53 8.04 3.40
C CYS A 276 6.40 7.07 3.02
N GLN A 277 5.19 7.62 2.89
CA GLN A 277 4.02 6.92 2.35
C GLN A 277 3.84 7.29 0.88
N LEU A 278 3.73 6.32 -0.01
CA LEU A 278 3.49 6.51 -1.45
C LEU A 278 2.07 6.10 -1.81
N GLU A 279 1.27 7.06 -2.25
CA GLU A 279 -0.13 6.87 -2.57
C GLU A 279 -0.32 6.96 -4.07
N LEU A 280 -0.27 5.80 -4.71
CA LEU A 280 -0.23 5.66 -6.16
C LEU A 280 -1.65 5.62 -6.71
N SER A 281 -2.00 6.47 -7.67
CA SER A 281 -3.26 6.39 -8.40
C SER A 281 -3.42 5.04 -9.14
N LYS A 282 -4.65 4.60 -9.39
CA LYS A 282 -4.91 3.30 -10.05
C LYS A 282 -4.27 3.22 -11.44
N SER A 283 -4.30 4.31 -12.19
CA SER A 283 -3.69 4.43 -13.51
C SER A 283 -2.18 4.32 -13.44
N LEU A 284 -1.53 4.97 -12.46
CA LEU A 284 -0.10 4.81 -12.22
C LEU A 284 0.26 3.37 -11.82
N ARG A 285 -0.51 2.74 -10.91
CA ARG A 285 -0.28 1.35 -10.50
C ARG A 285 -0.35 0.37 -11.69
N ARG A 286 -1.27 0.60 -12.63
CA ARG A 286 -1.40 -0.21 -13.86
C ARG A 286 -0.21 -0.07 -14.80
N VAL A 287 0.35 1.13 -14.92
CA VAL A 287 1.56 1.36 -15.73
C VAL A 287 2.75 0.66 -15.08
N LEU A 288 2.99 0.90 -13.78
CA LEU A 288 4.10 0.33 -13.03
C LEU A 288 4.03 -1.20 -12.89
N SER A 289 2.84 -1.80 -12.91
CA SER A 289 2.68 -3.25 -12.88
C SER A 289 3.00 -3.92 -14.21
N ARG A 290 2.95 -3.19 -15.33
CA ARG A 290 3.23 -3.69 -16.69
C ARG A 290 4.62 -3.35 -17.19
N ASP A 291 5.22 -2.28 -16.67
CA ASP A 291 6.52 -1.79 -17.09
C ASP A 291 7.54 -1.85 -15.93
N ASP A 292 8.31 -2.93 -15.89
CA ASP A 292 9.38 -3.15 -14.93
C ASP A 292 10.46 -2.07 -15.02
N ALA A 293 10.73 -1.54 -16.21
CA ALA A 293 11.72 -0.48 -16.40
C ALA A 293 11.23 0.85 -15.81
N ALA A 294 9.94 1.19 -15.94
CA ALA A 294 9.34 2.34 -15.27
C ALA A 294 9.40 2.20 -13.74
N ASN A 295 9.10 1.02 -13.21
CA ASN A 295 9.23 0.74 -11.77
C ASN A 295 10.68 0.88 -11.30
N ALA A 296 11.65 0.39 -12.07
CA ALA A 296 13.06 0.55 -11.75
C ALA A 296 13.53 2.02 -11.81
N ARG A 297 13.02 2.82 -12.75
CA ARG A 297 13.25 4.28 -12.78
C ARG A 297 12.69 4.95 -11.52
N LEU A 298 11.48 4.58 -11.11
CA LEU A 298 10.83 5.06 -9.88
C LEU A 298 11.68 4.74 -8.64
N GLY A 299 12.13 3.50 -8.49
CA GLY A 299 12.97 3.08 -7.37
C GLY A 299 14.31 3.83 -7.33
N ARG A 300 14.97 4.00 -8.47
CA ARG A 300 16.22 4.80 -8.54
C ARG A 300 16.01 6.26 -8.15
N ALA A 301 14.89 6.87 -8.54
CA ALA A 301 14.53 8.23 -8.13
C ALA A 301 14.35 8.34 -6.61
N ILE A 302 13.68 7.38 -5.96
CA ILE A 302 13.54 7.34 -4.49
C ILE A 302 14.91 7.24 -3.82
N LEU A 303 15.76 6.31 -4.29
CA LEU A 303 17.10 6.11 -3.74
C LEU A 303 17.96 7.37 -3.89
N ARG A 304 17.89 8.04 -5.04
CA ARG A 304 18.64 9.27 -5.30
C ARG A 304 18.18 10.39 -4.37
N ALA A 305 16.87 10.60 -4.24
CA ALA A 305 16.31 11.59 -3.33
C ALA A 305 16.73 11.33 -1.87
N TRP A 306 16.72 10.07 -1.44
CA TRP A 306 17.16 9.67 -0.10
C TRP A 306 18.66 9.90 0.12
N ASN A 307 19.51 9.55 -0.84
CA ASN A 307 20.95 9.78 -0.72
C ASN A 307 21.30 11.27 -0.67
N LEU A 308 20.62 12.09 -1.49
CA LEU A 308 20.84 13.53 -1.56
C LEU A 308 20.39 14.27 -0.29
N SER A 309 19.37 13.78 0.43
CA SER A 309 18.89 14.42 1.66
C SER A 309 19.90 14.39 2.82
N PHE A 310 20.95 13.56 2.73
CA PHE A 310 22.05 13.55 3.69
C PHE A 310 23.18 14.52 3.33
N GLY A 311 23.35 14.86 2.06
CA GLY A 311 24.44 15.73 1.58
C GLY A 311 24.12 17.23 1.65
N THR A 312 22.85 17.59 1.79
CA THR A 312 22.39 18.97 1.88
C THR A 312 22.60 19.56 3.28
N ASN A 313 23.84 19.97 3.57
CA ASN A 313 24.09 21.14 4.43
C ASN A 313 23.94 22.45 3.63
N ALA A 314 23.72 22.36 2.31
CA ALA A 314 23.50 23.48 1.42
C ALA A 314 22.06 24.02 1.54
N THR A 315 21.94 25.34 1.64
CA THR A 315 20.69 26.11 1.65
C THR A 315 19.83 25.73 0.44
N LEU A 316 18.79 24.93 0.64
CA LEU A 316 17.87 24.55 -0.44
C LEU A 316 16.89 25.69 -0.73
N PRO A 317 16.45 25.86 -1.99
CA PRO A 317 15.35 26.76 -2.30
C PRO A 317 14.09 26.29 -1.58
N SER A 318 13.42 27.22 -0.89
CA SER A 318 12.20 26.96 -0.14
C SER A 318 11.13 26.34 -1.05
N LEU A 319 10.43 25.32 -0.54
CA LEU A 319 9.29 24.74 -1.25
C LEU A 319 8.21 25.83 -1.46
N PRO A 320 7.62 25.95 -2.67
CA PRO A 320 6.50 26.85 -2.87
C PRO A 320 5.36 26.43 -1.94
N ARG A 321 4.93 27.35 -1.08
CA ARG A 321 3.76 27.16 -0.20
C ARG A 321 2.58 26.71 -1.09
N SER A 322 1.89 25.63 -0.69
CA SER A 322 0.68 25.19 -1.39
C SER A 322 -0.25 26.40 -1.52
N PRO A 323 -0.87 26.61 -2.70
CA PRO A 323 -1.84 27.68 -2.85
C PRO A 323 -2.95 27.44 -1.82
N ALA A 324 -3.18 28.44 -0.96
CA ALA A 324 -4.31 28.45 -0.05
C ALA A 324 -5.55 28.11 -0.87
N SER A 325 -6.31 27.12 -0.42
CA SER A 325 -7.52 26.63 -1.09
C SER A 325 -8.36 27.81 -1.55
N CYS A 326 -8.43 28.02 -2.87
CA CYS A 326 -9.39 28.96 -3.44
C CYS A 326 -10.78 28.47 -3.04
N ALA A 327 -11.42 29.23 -2.16
CA ALA A 327 -12.85 29.15 -1.95
C ALA A 327 -13.51 29.31 -3.32
N ALA A 328 -14.24 28.28 -3.76
CA ALA A 328 -15.03 28.33 -4.96
C ALA A 328 -16.24 29.23 -4.69
N GLU A 329 -16.10 30.53 -4.97
CA GLU A 329 -17.25 31.39 -5.23
C GLU A 329 -17.71 31.12 -6.66
N GLY A 330 -18.98 30.75 -6.77
CA GLY A 330 -19.62 30.41 -8.02
C GLY A 330 -19.73 31.59 -8.97
N ARG A 331 -19.84 31.25 -10.27
CA ARG A 331 -20.63 32.03 -11.21
C ARG A 331 -21.04 31.15 -12.38
N ASP A 332 -22.35 31.11 -12.56
CA ASP A 332 -23.05 30.73 -13.78
C ASP A 332 -22.49 31.45 -14.99
N SER A 333 -22.34 30.74 -16.10
CA SER A 333 -22.45 31.29 -17.46
C SER A 333 -22.68 30.15 -18.45
N LEU A 334 -23.93 30.06 -18.90
CA LEU A 334 -24.32 29.47 -20.18
C LEU A 334 -23.51 30.10 -21.33
N LEU A 335 -23.08 29.30 -22.32
CA LEU A 335 -23.46 29.43 -23.74
C LEU A 335 -22.70 28.43 -24.64
N GLN A 336 -23.48 27.50 -25.19
CA GLN A 336 -23.61 27.04 -26.59
C GLN A 336 -22.42 26.86 -27.59
N SER A 337 -22.66 25.86 -28.47
CA SER A 337 -22.07 25.50 -29.79
C SER A 337 -20.80 24.65 -29.75
N GLY A 338 -20.61 23.58 -30.53
CA GLY A 338 -21.35 22.92 -31.61
C GLY A 338 -20.59 21.63 -32.00
N PRO A 339 -21.10 20.79 -32.92
CA PRO A 339 -20.60 19.43 -33.13
C PRO A 339 -19.43 19.39 -34.12
N SER A 340 -18.36 18.66 -33.80
CA SER A 340 -17.30 18.33 -34.75
C SER A 340 -17.16 16.82 -34.96
N SER A 341 -17.03 16.51 -36.24
CA SER A 341 -17.16 15.22 -36.92
C SER A 341 -16.14 14.15 -36.51
N SER A 342 -16.65 12.94 -36.41
CA SER A 342 -15.95 11.67 -36.26
C SER A 342 -15.08 11.30 -37.46
N SER A 343 -13.82 10.89 -37.21
CA SER A 343 -13.07 9.99 -38.11
C SER A 343 -12.61 8.78 -37.29
N ALA A 344 -13.29 7.66 -37.48
CA ALA A 344 -12.99 6.39 -36.83
C ALA A 344 -12.02 5.58 -37.71
N LYS A 345 -10.78 5.37 -37.25
CA LYS A 345 -9.88 4.36 -37.80
C LYS A 345 -10.12 3.03 -37.09
N ALA A 346 -10.59 2.05 -37.86
CA ALA A 346 -10.80 0.68 -37.41
C ALA A 346 -9.46 0.04 -36.98
N ARG A 347 -9.39 -0.42 -35.73
CA ARG A 347 -8.29 -1.25 -35.21
C ARG A 347 -8.81 -2.66 -34.97
N VAL A 348 -8.19 -3.61 -35.66
CA VAL A 348 -8.40 -5.06 -35.57
C VAL A 348 -8.22 -5.52 -34.12
N ARG A 349 -9.29 -6.04 -33.52
CA ARG A 349 -9.30 -6.63 -32.18
C ARG A 349 -8.89 -8.10 -32.27
N ARG A 350 -7.79 -8.46 -31.61
CA ARG A 350 -7.48 -9.84 -31.26
C ARG A 350 -8.39 -10.29 -30.13
N SER A 351 -9.11 -11.38 -30.35
CA SER A 351 -10.04 -12.01 -29.42
C SER A 351 -9.30 -12.63 -28.22
N CYS A 352 -9.62 -12.16 -27.02
CA CYS A 352 -9.35 -12.87 -25.76
C CYS A 352 -10.60 -13.66 -25.35
N PRO A 353 -10.44 -14.77 -24.61
CA PRO A 353 -11.55 -15.65 -24.23
C PRO A 353 -12.55 -14.96 -23.28
N PRO A 354 -13.81 -15.42 -23.24
CA PRO A 354 -14.88 -14.74 -22.54
C PRO A 354 -14.68 -14.74 -21.02
N ARG A 355 -14.78 -13.57 -20.41
CA ARG A 355 -15.00 -13.44 -18.97
C ARG A 355 -16.48 -13.69 -18.69
N LEU A 356 -16.77 -14.55 -17.72
CA LEU A 356 -18.10 -14.71 -17.12
C LEU A 356 -18.64 -13.33 -16.71
N ARG A 357 -19.61 -12.82 -17.48
CA ARG A 357 -20.45 -11.69 -17.11
C ARG A 357 -21.57 -12.24 -16.23
N ILE A 358 -21.51 -11.96 -14.93
CA ILE A 358 -22.71 -12.05 -14.08
C ILE A 358 -23.55 -10.81 -14.41
N SER A 359 -24.66 -11.05 -15.09
CA SER A 359 -25.67 -10.05 -15.41
C SER A 359 -26.31 -9.53 -14.12
N SER A 360 -26.06 -8.27 -13.77
CA SER A 360 -26.90 -7.49 -12.87
C SER A 360 -28.12 -7.01 -13.65
N ALA A 361 -29.18 -7.81 -13.67
CA ALA A 361 -30.48 -7.39 -14.15
C ALA A 361 -31.51 -7.55 -13.01
N GLN A 362 -32.35 -6.53 -12.87
CA GLN A 362 -33.58 -6.45 -12.08
C GLN A 362 -33.42 -6.26 -10.56
N LEU A 363 -33.43 -5.00 -10.13
CA LEU A 363 -34.19 -4.56 -8.96
C LEU A 363 -34.83 -3.21 -9.30
N SER A 364 -36.08 -3.29 -9.73
CA SER A 364 -37.02 -2.17 -9.83
C SER A 364 -38.32 -2.64 -9.18
N SER A 365 -38.44 -2.37 -7.88
CA SER A 365 -39.67 -2.19 -7.10
C SER A 365 -39.26 -1.83 -5.68
#